data_AF-A0A1J0KVR0-F1
#
_entry.id   AF-A0A1J0KVR0-F1
#
_cell.length_a   1.000
_cell.length_b   1.000
_cell.length_c   1.000
_cell.angle_alpha   90.00
_cell.angle_beta   90.00
_cell.angle_gamma   90.00
#
_symmetry.space_group_name_H-M   'P 1'
#
loop_
_entity.id
_entity.type
_entity.pdbx_description
1 polymer ?
#
loop_
_entity_poly.entity_id
_entity_poly.type
_entity_poly.pdbx_seq_one_letter_code
_entity_poly.pdbx_strand_id
1 'polypeptide(L)'
;MRKIKLFILIILSAILLSSCDTKARFDDMKQHWDRMDMESEVESPEIKKHSSNVTDITFSAANNPDQDISLSGDDFEKRYQAMLKFLKDNGYPLVQNYQQKGSAMIVVKPKEQMPDVYYIGINMEQNPRQGVTKYRIVYGGNKYKARELYNNYKKTL
;
A
#
# COMPACT_ATOMS: atom_id res chain seq x y z
N MET A 1 -19.66 65.00 14.25
CA MET A 1 -20.46 63.77 14.04
C MET A 1 -20.70 63.37 12.57
N ARG A 2 -20.68 64.28 11.57
CA ARG A 2 -20.92 63.94 10.14
C ARG A 2 -19.81 63.12 9.46
N LYS A 3 -18.54 63.35 9.81
CA LYS A 3 -17.38 62.68 9.18
C LYS A 3 -17.20 61.20 9.59
N ILE A 4 -17.62 60.83 10.80
CA ILE A 4 -17.55 59.45 11.32
C ILE A 4 -18.60 58.55 10.65
N LYS A 5 -19.82 59.07 10.42
CA LYS A 5 -20.87 58.33 9.69
C LYS A 5 -20.49 58.04 8.24
N LEU A 6 -19.75 58.94 7.58
CA LEU A 6 -19.28 58.75 6.21
C LEU A 6 -18.19 57.67 6.12
N PHE A 7 -17.26 57.65 7.08
CA PHE A 7 -16.20 56.64 7.14
C PHE A 7 -16.73 55.24 7.42
N ILE A 8 -17.71 55.10 8.32
CA ILE A 8 -18.34 53.80 8.62
C ILE A 8 -19.12 53.27 7.41
N LEU A 9 -19.80 54.14 6.64
CA LEU A 9 -20.55 53.75 5.45
C LEU A 9 -19.64 53.19 4.33
N ILE A 10 -18.47 53.82 4.13
CA ILE A 10 -17.50 53.41 3.10
C ILE A 10 -16.86 52.06 3.46
N ILE A 11 -16.51 51.86 4.75
CA ILE A 11 -15.94 50.59 5.23
C ILE A 11 -16.97 49.45 5.11
N LEU A 12 -18.24 49.71 5.44
CA LEU A 12 -19.30 48.69 5.33
C LEU A 12 -19.58 48.30 3.87
N SER A 13 -19.48 49.23 2.92
CA SER A 13 -19.62 48.93 1.50
C SER A 13 -18.47 48.11 0.91
N ALA A 14 -17.24 48.28 1.42
CA ALA A 14 -16.07 47.50 0.96
C ALA A 14 -16.11 46.04 1.45
N ILE A 15 -16.70 45.78 2.63
CA ILE A 15 -16.86 44.43 3.18
C ILE A 15 -17.97 43.65 2.43
N LEU A 16 -19.00 44.33 1.93
CA LEU A 16 -20.07 43.68 1.18
C LEU A 16 -19.63 43.27 -0.23
N LEU A 17 -18.82 44.09 -0.91
CA LEU A 17 -18.33 43.79 -2.26
C LEU A 17 -17.31 42.64 -2.29
N SER A 18 -16.50 42.47 -1.23
CA SER A 18 -15.55 41.35 -1.10
C SER A 18 -16.21 40.01 -0.74
N SER A 19 -17.48 40.01 -0.29
CA SER A 19 -18.22 38.79 0.04
C SER A 19 -18.84 38.09 -1.18
N CYS A 20 -19.06 38.80 -2.29
CA CYS A 20 -19.59 38.21 -3.53
C CYS A 20 -18.52 37.45 -4.32
N ASP A 21 -17.30 37.99 -4.40
CA ASP A 21 -16.17 37.33 -5.10
C ASP A 21 -15.74 36.04 -4.40
N THR A 22 -15.89 35.97 -3.08
CA THR A 22 -15.48 34.78 -2.32
C THR A 22 -16.44 33.61 -2.52
N LYS A 23 -17.76 33.83 -2.58
CA LYS A 23 -18.72 32.75 -2.91
C LYS A 23 -18.52 32.21 -4.32
N ALA A 24 -18.42 33.09 -5.32
CA ALA A 24 -18.20 32.68 -6.70
C ALA A 24 -16.89 31.88 -6.86
N ARG A 25 -15.84 32.29 -6.15
CA ARG A 25 -14.55 31.59 -6.12
C ARG A 25 -14.60 30.26 -5.37
N PHE A 26 -15.37 30.16 -4.28
CA PHE A 26 -15.61 28.88 -3.59
C PHE A 26 -16.42 27.91 -4.45
N ASP A 27 -17.44 28.39 -5.16
CA ASP A 27 -18.27 27.57 -6.05
C ASP A 27 -17.49 27.11 -7.28
N ASP A 28 -16.65 27.97 -7.85
CA ASP A 28 -15.73 27.62 -8.95
C ASP A 28 -14.67 26.60 -8.49
N MET A 29 -14.08 26.80 -7.30
CA MET A 29 -13.18 25.81 -6.70
C MET A 29 -13.89 24.48 -6.45
N LYS A 30 -15.12 24.50 -5.92
CA LYS A 30 -15.90 23.28 -5.70
C LYS A 30 -16.18 22.56 -7.02
N GLN A 31 -16.62 23.27 -8.06
CA GLN A 31 -16.82 22.68 -9.39
C GLN A 31 -15.52 22.17 -10.01
N HIS A 32 -14.40 22.84 -9.74
CA HIS A 32 -13.09 22.38 -10.17
C HIS A 32 -12.68 21.08 -9.46
N TRP A 33 -12.88 20.99 -8.15
CA TRP A 33 -12.67 19.75 -7.38
C TRP A 33 -13.63 18.65 -7.82
N ASP A 34 -14.93 18.92 -7.98
CA ASP A 34 -15.93 17.97 -8.46
C ASP A 34 -15.62 17.46 -9.89
N ARG A 35 -14.91 18.25 -10.72
CA ARG A 35 -14.45 17.85 -12.06
C ARG A 35 -13.12 17.09 -12.03
N MET A 36 -12.30 17.31 -11.00
CA MET A 36 -11.04 16.59 -10.78
C MET A 36 -11.24 15.27 -10.03
N ASP A 37 -12.31 15.15 -9.23
CA ASP A 37 -12.81 13.89 -8.69
C ASP A 37 -13.48 13.09 -9.81
N MET A 38 -12.64 12.61 -10.73
CA MET A 38 -12.88 11.33 -11.38
C MET A 38 -12.68 10.21 -10.35
N GLU A 39 -13.47 10.22 -9.28
CA GLU A 39 -13.89 8.96 -8.67
C GLU A 39 -14.83 8.30 -9.69
N SER A 40 -14.29 7.80 -10.81
CA SER A 40 -14.92 6.61 -11.34
C SER A 40 -14.93 5.65 -10.16
N GLU A 41 -16.09 5.12 -9.79
CA GLU A 41 -16.21 3.98 -8.88
C GLU A 41 -15.41 2.83 -9.51
N VAL A 42 -14.09 2.87 -9.34
CA VAL A 42 -13.21 1.77 -9.69
C VAL A 42 -13.50 0.78 -8.60
N GLU A 43 -14.34 -0.19 -8.90
CA GLU A 43 -14.58 -1.33 -8.02
C GLU A 43 -13.21 -1.80 -7.51
N SER A 44 -13.00 -1.66 -6.21
CA SER A 44 -11.75 -2.08 -5.60
C SER A 44 -11.59 -3.58 -5.84
N PRO A 45 -10.44 -4.04 -6.35
CA PRO A 45 -10.26 -5.46 -6.65
C PRO A 45 -10.58 -6.30 -5.41
N GLU A 46 -11.42 -7.31 -5.59
CA GLU A 46 -11.82 -8.21 -4.51
C GLU A 46 -10.59 -8.94 -3.94
N ILE A 47 -10.47 -8.95 -2.62
CA ILE A 47 -9.33 -9.58 -1.93
C ILE A 47 -9.54 -11.10 -1.91
N LYS A 48 -8.74 -11.84 -2.69
CA LYS A 48 -8.85 -13.30 -2.82
C LYS A 48 -7.59 -14.01 -2.31
N LYS A 49 -7.54 -14.23 -0.99
CA LYS A 49 -6.39 -14.89 -0.33
C LYS A 49 -6.20 -16.36 -0.72
N HIS A 50 -7.27 -17.05 -1.11
CA HIS A 50 -7.27 -18.46 -1.54
C HIS A 50 -7.22 -18.62 -3.07
N SER A 51 -6.82 -17.57 -3.80
CA SER A 51 -6.87 -17.60 -5.26
C SER A 51 -5.83 -18.55 -5.86
N SER A 52 -6.24 -19.26 -6.92
CA SER A 52 -5.35 -19.96 -7.83
C SER A 52 -4.81 -19.04 -8.95
N ASN A 53 -5.01 -17.73 -8.84
CA ASN A 53 -4.47 -16.71 -9.74
C ASN A 53 -3.30 -15.97 -9.07
N VAL A 54 -2.17 -15.92 -9.75
CA VAL A 54 -0.94 -15.26 -9.27
C VAL A 54 -1.15 -13.76 -9.05
N THR A 55 -1.96 -13.09 -9.88
CA THR A 55 -2.26 -11.66 -9.77
C THR A 55 -3.03 -11.34 -8.50
N ASP A 56 -4.03 -12.15 -8.15
CA ASP A 56 -4.83 -11.96 -6.94
C ASP A 56 -3.99 -12.13 -5.66
N ILE A 57 -3.07 -13.09 -5.68
CA ILE A 57 -2.15 -13.37 -4.58
C ILE A 57 -1.12 -12.26 -4.42
N THR A 58 -0.60 -11.76 -5.54
CA THR A 58 0.28 -10.58 -5.61
C THR A 58 -0.43 -9.36 -5.01
N PHE A 59 -1.66 -9.09 -5.45
CA PHE A 59 -2.48 -7.99 -4.94
C PHE A 59 -2.77 -8.15 -3.45
N SER A 60 -3.13 -9.36 -3.01
CA SER A 60 -3.40 -9.65 -1.60
C SER A 60 -2.16 -9.46 -0.72
N ALA A 61 -0.98 -9.88 -1.18
CA ALA A 61 0.27 -9.70 -0.44
C ALA A 61 0.66 -8.24 -0.28
N ALA A 62 0.33 -7.38 -1.24
CA ALA A 62 0.57 -5.95 -1.12
C ALA A 62 -0.45 -5.23 -0.21
N ASN A 63 -1.73 -5.62 -0.27
CA ASN A 63 -2.82 -4.83 0.31
C ASN A 63 -3.47 -5.42 1.56
N ASN A 64 -3.54 -6.74 1.69
CA ASN A 64 -4.14 -7.41 2.85
C ASN A 64 -3.37 -8.68 3.20
N PRO A 65 -2.11 -8.55 3.66
CA PRO A 65 -1.30 -9.70 4.00
C PRO A 65 -1.83 -10.42 5.24
N ASP A 66 -1.47 -11.70 5.35
CA ASP A 66 -1.71 -12.47 6.56
C ASP A 66 -0.71 -12.11 7.66
N GLN A 67 0.48 -11.62 7.26
CA GLN A 67 1.50 -11.05 8.13
C GLN A 67 2.15 -9.84 7.46
N ASP A 68 2.28 -8.74 8.20
CA ASP A 68 3.10 -7.57 7.85
C ASP A 68 4.17 -7.40 8.94
N ILE A 69 5.44 -7.59 8.57
CA ILE A 69 6.54 -7.69 9.51
C ILE A 69 7.68 -6.78 9.07
N SER A 70 8.22 -5.99 9.99
CA SER A 70 9.38 -5.13 9.74
C SER A 70 10.64 -5.71 10.37
N LEU A 71 11.75 -5.65 9.64
CA LEU A 71 13.08 -6.02 10.12
C LEU A 71 14.07 -4.89 9.86
N SER A 72 14.68 -4.36 10.92
CA SER A 72 15.75 -3.36 10.83
C SER A 72 16.92 -3.84 9.97
N GLY A 73 17.54 -2.93 9.21
CA GLY A 73 18.65 -3.16 8.30
C GLY A 73 18.36 -2.66 6.88
N ASP A 74 19.43 -2.36 6.14
CA ASP A 74 19.42 -1.71 4.83
C ASP A 74 19.97 -2.57 3.68
N ASP A 75 20.32 -3.82 3.95
CA ASP A 75 20.80 -4.78 2.95
C ASP A 75 19.65 -5.47 2.17
N PHE A 76 18.84 -4.71 1.44
CA PHE A 76 17.68 -5.25 0.72
C PHE A 76 18.06 -6.36 -0.27
N GLU A 77 19.10 -6.14 -1.09
CA GLU A 77 19.56 -7.11 -2.09
C GLU A 77 19.93 -8.45 -1.43
N LYS A 78 20.78 -8.39 -0.40
CA LYS A 78 21.22 -9.59 0.35
C LYS A 78 20.03 -10.34 0.94
N ARG A 79 19.05 -9.61 1.49
CA ARG A 79 17.83 -10.18 2.08
C ARG A 79 16.94 -10.84 1.04
N TYR A 80 16.78 -10.22 -0.12
CA TYR A 80 16.03 -10.77 -1.24
C TYR A 80 16.68 -12.07 -1.74
N GLN A 81 17.98 -12.07 -1.99
CA GLN A 81 18.72 -13.28 -2.39
C GLN A 81 18.64 -14.38 -1.32
N ALA A 82 18.76 -14.02 -0.04
CA ALA A 82 18.58 -14.96 1.07
C ALA A 82 17.17 -15.56 1.11
N MET A 83 16.13 -14.77 0.80
CA MET A 83 14.75 -15.26 0.74
C MET A 83 14.58 -16.28 -0.39
N LEU A 84 15.09 -15.98 -1.59
CA LEU A 84 15.05 -16.91 -2.72
C LEU A 84 15.78 -18.22 -2.40
N LYS A 85 16.97 -18.13 -1.79
CA LYS A 85 17.73 -19.30 -1.35
C LYS A 85 16.98 -20.10 -0.30
N PHE A 86 16.43 -19.45 0.72
CA PHE A 86 15.63 -20.10 1.76
C PHE A 86 14.44 -20.86 1.16
N LEU A 87 13.68 -20.22 0.26
CA LEU A 87 12.52 -20.84 -0.38
C LEU A 87 12.93 -22.07 -1.19
N LYS A 88 14.00 -21.96 -1.99
CA LYS A 88 14.55 -23.07 -2.78
C LYS A 88 14.99 -24.23 -1.89
N ASP A 89 15.80 -23.96 -0.87
CA ASP A 89 16.36 -24.97 0.01
C ASP A 89 15.29 -25.69 0.87
N ASN A 90 14.15 -25.02 1.12
CA ASN A 90 13.03 -25.58 1.87
C ASN A 90 11.91 -26.14 0.97
N GLY A 91 12.17 -26.29 -0.34
CA GLY A 91 11.29 -26.99 -1.27
C GLY A 91 10.04 -26.21 -1.67
N TYR A 92 10.04 -24.87 -1.59
CA TYR A 92 8.96 -24.04 -2.13
C TYR A 92 9.19 -23.82 -3.63
N PRO A 93 8.36 -24.38 -4.53
CA PRO A 93 8.54 -24.21 -5.96
C PRO A 93 8.29 -22.75 -6.37
N LEU A 94 9.29 -22.12 -7.00
CA LEU A 94 9.18 -20.76 -7.49
C LEU A 94 8.22 -20.70 -8.70
N VAL A 95 7.26 -19.78 -8.65
CA VAL A 95 6.30 -19.53 -9.74
C VAL A 95 6.65 -18.25 -10.46
N GLN A 96 6.86 -17.18 -9.69
CA GLN A 96 7.20 -15.86 -10.21
C GLN A 96 8.05 -15.12 -9.18
N ASN A 97 9.02 -14.35 -9.65
CA ASN A 97 9.66 -13.32 -8.85
C ASN A 97 9.90 -12.08 -9.69
N TYR A 98 9.77 -10.93 -9.05
CA TYR A 98 10.05 -9.64 -9.63
C TYR A 98 10.80 -8.81 -8.61
N GLN A 99 11.81 -8.08 -9.06
CA GLN A 99 12.63 -7.23 -8.22
C GLN A 99 12.86 -5.87 -8.88
N GLN A 100 12.76 -4.83 -8.07
CA GLN A 100 13.22 -3.48 -8.35
C GLN A 100 14.08 -2.98 -7.19
N LYS A 101 14.65 -1.78 -7.32
CA LYS A 101 15.44 -1.16 -6.26
C LYS A 101 14.59 -0.98 -5.00
N GLY A 102 14.89 -1.74 -3.95
CA GLY A 102 14.22 -1.66 -2.65
C GLY A 102 12.82 -2.28 -2.62
N SER A 103 12.40 -3.01 -3.65
CA SER A 103 11.09 -3.70 -3.66
C SER A 103 11.16 -5.03 -4.41
N ALA A 104 10.44 -6.04 -3.94
CA ALA A 104 10.35 -7.32 -4.62
C ALA A 104 9.02 -8.01 -4.34
N MET A 105 8.51 -8.72 -5.34
CA MET A 105 7.40 -9.66 -5.20
C MET A 105 7.89 -11.07 -5.53
N ILE A 106 7.57 -12.02 -4.68
CA ILE A 106 7.87 -13.44 -4.87
C ILE A 106 6.59 -14.23 -4.71
N VAL A 107 6.31 -15.13 -5.64
CA VAL A 107 5.19 -16.06 -5.60
C VAL A 107 5.72 -17.48 -5.73
N VAL A 108 5.36 -18.32 -4.77
CA VAL A 108 5.73 -19.74 -4.72
C VAL A 108 4.51 -20.61 -4.53
N LYS A 109 4.64 -21.91 -4.82
CA LYS A 109 3.68 -22.92 -4.36
C LYS A 109 4.01 -23.36 -2.93
N PRO A 110 3.04 -23.83 -2.14
CA PRO A 110 3.36 -24.51 -0.89
C PRO A 110 4.19 -25.77 -1.19
N LYS A 111 5.14 -26.08 -0.29
CA LYS A 111 6.02 -27.26 -0.41
C LYS A 111 5.29 -28.61 -0.38
N GLU A 112 4.11 -28.62 0.24
CA GLU A 112 3.21 -29.76 0.34
C GLU A 112 1.83 -29.31 -0.14
N GLN A 113 1.08 -30.22 -0.76
CA GLN A 113 -0.27 -29.91 -1.23
C GLN A 113 -1.17 -29.61 -0.03
N MET A 114 -1.78 -28.44 -0.04
CA MET A 114 -2.70 -27.99 1.00
C MET A 114 -4.06 -27.72 0.37
N PRO A 115 -5.17 -28.12 1.02
CA PRO A 115 -6.49 -27.67 0.61
C PRO A 115 -6.53 -26.13 0.70
N ASP A 116 -7.06 -25.50 -0.35
CA ASP A 116 -7.32 -24.05 -0.41
C ASP A 116 -6.10 -23.12 -0.34
N VAL A 117 -4.88 -23.65 -0.55
CA VAL A 117 -3.65 -22.86 -0.69
C VAL A 117 -2.94 -23.25 -1.99
N TYR A 118 -3.13 -22.44 -3.03
CA TYR A 118 -2.49 -22.66 -4.34
C TYR A 118 -1.13 -21.98 -4.42
N TYR A 119 -1.04 -20.76 -3.89
CA TYR A 119 0.16 -19.95 -3.91
C TYR A 119 0.38 -19.22 -2.59
N ILE A 120 1.63 -18.85 -2.36
CA ILE A 120 2.10 -18.01 -1.27
C ILE A 120 2.73 -16.77 -1.91
N GLY A 121 2.24 -15.59 -1.52
CA GLY A 121 2.76 -14.30 -1.99
C GLY A 121 3.61 -13.64 -0.93
N ILE A 122 4.78 -13.13 -1.32
CA ILE A 122 5.73 -12.44 -0.43
C ILE A 122 6.11 -11.12 -1.11
N ASN A 123 5.64 -10.01 -0.55
CA ASN A 123 6.06 -8.67 -0.94
C ASN A 123 7.11 -8.15 0.04
N MET A 124 8.25 -7.72 -0.46
CA MET A 124 9.36 -7.13 0.29
C MET A 124 9.51 -5.68 -0.10
N GLU A 125 9.60 -4.78 0.88
CA GLU A 125 9.73 -3.34 0.62
C GLU A 125 10.71 -2.71 1.62
N GLN A 126 11.78 -2.10 1.11
CA GLN A 126 12.73 -1.35 1.92
C GLN A 126 12.21 0.07 2.14
N ASN A 127 12.24 0.51 3.39
CA ASN A 127 12.12 1.92 3.76
C ASN A 127 13.51 2.44 4.18
N PRO A 128 14.26 3.12 3.28
CA PRO A 128 15.59 3.62 3.59
C PRO A 128 15.60 4.66 4.71
N ARG A 129 14.53 5.47 4.83
CA ARG A 129 14.44 6.52 5.86
C ARG A 129 14.33 5.94 7.26
N GLN A 130 13.66 4.80 7.39
CA GLN A 130 13.47 4.11 8.66
C GLN A 130 14.52 3.02 8.90
N GLY A 131 15.36 2.71 7.90
CA GLY A 131 16.32 1.61 7.98
C GLY A 131 15.64 0.26 8.24
N VAL A 132 14.47 0.01 7.64
CA VAL A 132 13.71 -1.24 7.80
C VAL A 132 13.36 -1.85 6.46
N THR A 133 13.30 -3.17 6.40
CA THR A 133 12.67 -3.91 5.32
C THR A 133 11.36 -4.51 5.82
N LYS A 134 10.25 -4.21 5.15
CA LYS A 134 8.94 -4.81 5.39
C LYS A 134 8.78 -6.08 4.57
N TYR A 135 8.11 -7.06 5.17
CA TYR A 135 7.77 -8.35 4.60
C TYR A 135 6.27 -8.53 4.78
N ARG A 136 5.53 -8.53 3.67
CA ARG A 136 4.09 -8.78 3.66
C ARG A 136 3.82 -10.12 3.00
N ILE A 137 3.23 -11.05 3.75
CA ILE A 137 3.10 -12.45 3.34
C ILE A 137 1.62 -12.84 3.33
N VAL A 138 1.16 -13.42 2.22
CA VAL A 138 -0.12 -14.13 2.12
C VAL A 138 0.14 -15.61 1.98
N TYR A 139 -0.53 -16.39 2.81
CA TYR A 139 -0.45 -17.84 2.88
C TYR A 139 -1.88 -18.39 2.98
N GLY A 140 -2.74 -18.07 2.00
CA GLY A 140 -4.11 -18.56 1.99
C GLY A 140 -4.91 -18.19 3.25
N GLY A 141 -4.76 -16.98 3.79
CA GLY A 141 -5.45 -16.58 5.03
C GLY A 141 -4.80 -17.13 6.31
N ASN A 142 -3.80 -18.00 6.21
CA ASN A 142 -3.19 -18.67 7.35
C ASN A 142 -2.08 -17.81 7.99
N LYS A 143 -2.48 -16.95 8.93
CA LYS A 143 -1.58 -16.07 9.70
C LYS A 143 -0.46 -16.83 10.41
N TYR A 144 -0.74 -18.01 10.96
CA TYR A 144 0.25 -18.82 11.67
C TYR A 144 1.33 -19.33 10.72
N LYS A 145 0.95 -19.91 9.58
CA LYS A 145 1.90 -20.40 8.56
C LYS A 145 2.71 -19.27 7.93
N ALA A 146 2.08 -18.13 7.65
CA ALA A 146 2.80 -16.94 7.19
C ALA A 146 3.86 -16.47 8.20
N ARG A 147 3.53 -16.49 9.51
CA ARG A 147 4.46 -16.12 10.58
C ARG A 147 5.59 -17.15 10.73
N GLU A 148 5.25 -18.43 10.66
CA GLU A 148 6.20 -19.54 10.71
C GLU A 148 7.22 -19.45 9.56
N LEU A 149 6.76 -19.23 8.32
CA LEU A 149 7.61 -19.04 7.15
C LEU A 149 8.61 -17.91 7.38
N TYR A 150 8.13 -16.74 7.80
CA TYR A 150 9.01 -15.60 8.08
C TYR A 150 10.01 -15.90 9.18
N ASN A 151 9.58 -16.49 10.29
CA ASN A 151 10.46 -16.80 11.42
C ASN A 151 11.56 -17.79 11.04
N ASN A 152 11.25 -18.75 10.17
CA ASN A 152 12.24 -19.72 9.69
C ASN A 152 13.23 -19.07 8.72
N TYR A 153 12.76 -18.21 7.81
CA TYR A 153 13.64 -17.38 6.98
C TYR A 153 14.54 -16.47 7.84
N LYS A 154 13.99 -15.82 8.87
CA LYS A 154 14.75 -14.91 9.74
C LYS A 154 15.95 -15.60 10.41
N LYS A 155 15.86 -16.90 10.69
CA LYS A 155 16.98 -17.68 11.26
C LYS A 155 18.14 -17.88 10.28
N THR A 156 17.94 -17.61 8.99
CA THR A 156 18.97 -17.74 7.94
C THR A 156 19.64 -16.41 7.60
N LEU A 157 19.27 -15.31 8.25
CA LEU A 157 19.85 -13.98 8.07
C LEU A 157 20.98 -13.73 9.06
#